data_AF-A0A9Q0DI57-F1
#
_entry.id   AF-A0A9Q0DI57-F1
#
_cell.length_a   1.000
_cell.length_b   1.000
_cell.length_c   1.000
_cell.angle_alpha   90.00
_cell.angle_beta   90.00
_cell.angle_gamma   90.00
#
_symmetry.space_group_name_H-M   'P 1'
#
loop_
_entity.id
_entity.type
_entity.pdbx_description
1 polymer ?
#
loop_
_entity_poly.entity_id
_entity_poly.type
_entity_poly.pdbx_seq_one_letter_code
_entity_poly.pdbx_strand_id
1 'polypeptide(L)'
;MIRDSLAGGGLPINLRLILVSGKTKEFLFSPNDSAADIAKHVYENWPMDWEEEQVSSPNILRLIYQGRFLHGNVTLGGQRNREKTGESNCCVIL
;
A
#
# COMPACT_ATOMS: atom_id res chain seq x y z
N MET A 1 -22.72 -17.73 5.87
CA MET A 1 -21.47 -17.01 6.18
C MET A 1 -21.56 -15.64 5.53
N ILE A 2 -22.16 -14.70 6.25
CA ILE A 2 -22.39 -13.32 5.81
C ILE A 2 -21.49 -12.48 6.71
N ARG A 3 -20.29 -12.20 6.21
CA ARG A 3 -19.31 -11.26 6.73
C ARG A 3 -18.87 -10.55 5.43
N ASP A 4 -19.01 -9.25 5.24
CA ASP A 4 -18.83 -8.16 6.16
C ASP A 4 -19.62 -6.93 5.66
N SER A 5 -20.02 -6.12 6.63
CA SER A 5 -20.53 -4.76 6.45
C SER A 5 -19.59 -3.93 5.57
N LEU A 6 -19.96 -3.67 4.31
CA LEU A 6 -19.34 -2.62 3.50
C LEU A 6 -19.85 -1.26 3.99
N ALA A 7 -19.30 -0.81 5.12
CA ALA A 7 -19.27 0.60 5.49
C ALA A 7 -18.68 1.38 4.30
N GLY A 8 -19.36 2.44 3.87
CA GLY A 8 -19.15 3.08 2.57
C GLY A 8 -17.69 3.42 2.27
N GLY A 9 -17.19 3.00 1.10
CA GLY A 9 -15.84 3.39 0.67
C GLY A 9 -15.17 2.56 -0.42
N GLY A 10 -15.84 2.27 -1.55
CA GLY A 10 -15.19 1.68 -2.74
C GLY A 10 -14.72 0.22 -2.60
N LEU A 11 -14.40 -0.41 -3.73
CA LEU A 11 -13.88 -1.78 -3.76
C LEU A 11 -12.42 -1.81 -3.25
N PRO A 12 -12.03 -2.84 -2.48
CA PRO A 12 -10.65 -2.97 -2.02
C PRO A 12 -9.69 -3.05 -3.22
N ILE A 13 -8.61 -2.28 -3.14
CA ILE A 13 -7.52 -2.23 -4.10
C ILE A 13 -6.46 -3.24 -3.67
N ASN A 14 -6.16 -4.19 -4.55
CA ASN A 14 -4.99 -5.04 -4.36
C ASN A 14 -3.74 -4.24 -4.71
N LEU A 15 -2.88 -4.02 -3.71
CA LEU A 15 -1.57 -3.39 -3.85
C LEU A 15 -0.49 -4.46 -3.72
N ARG A 16 0.42 -4.48 -4.69
CA ARG A 16 1.62 -5.32 -4.63
C ARG A 16 2.77 -4.50 -4.08
N LEU A 17 3.16 -4.79 -2.85
CA LEU A 17 4.30 -4.17 -2.24
C LEU A 17 5.57 -4.84 -2.72
N ILE A 18 6.61 -4.03 -2.94
CA ILE A 18 7.93 -4.48 -3.40
C ILE A 18 8.96 -3.85 -2.47
N LEU A 19 9.76 -4.69 -1.80
CA LEU A 19 10.91 -4.24 -1.03
C LEU A 19 12.13 -4.03 -1.92
N VAL A 20 13.07 -3.21 -1.46
CA VAL A 20 14.42 -3.04 -2.06
C VAL A 20 15.19 -4.36 -2.20
N SER A 21 14.94 -5.31 -1.32
CA SER A 21 15.47 -6.68 -1.36
C SER A 21 14.93 -7.50 -2.55
N GLY A 22 13.87 -7.04 -3.23
CA GLY A 22 13.19 -7.75 -4.33
C GLY A 22 12.03 -8.63 -3.86
N LYS A 23 11.74 -8.66 -2.55
CA LYS A 23 10.59 -9.39 -1.99
C LYS A 23 9.30 -8.66 -2.34
N THR A 24 8.27 -9.41 -2.75
CA THR A 24 6.95 -8.84 -3.08
C THR A 24 5.84 -9.46 -2.26
N LYS A 25 4.89 -8.66 -1.78
CA LYS A 25 3.71 -9.14 -1.02
C LYS A 25 2.47 -8.38 -1.44
N GLU A 26 1.38 -9.11 -1.60
CA GLU A 26 0.10 -8.54 -2.01
C GLU A 26 -0.74 -8.26 -0.77
N PHE A 27 -1.23 -7.03 -0.66
CA PHE A 27 -2.11 -6.57 0.41
C PHE A 27 -3.36 -5.95 -0.19
N LEU A 28 -4.48 -6.07 0.53
CA LEU A 28 -5.75 -5.47 0.15
C LEU A 28 -5.96 -4.22 0.99
N PHE A 29 -6.02 -3.06 0.34
CA PHE A 29 -6.25 -1.76 0.98
C PHE A 29 -7.53 -1.13 0.44
N SER A 30 -8.14 -0.26 1.23
CA SER A 30 -9.28 0.53 0.78
C SER A 30 -8.80 1.73 -0.04
N PRO A 31 -9.55 2.18 -1.05
CA PRO A 31 -9.24 3.42 -1.77
C PRO A 31 -9.23 4.66 -0.88
N ASN A 32 -9.87 4.58 0.29
CA ASN A 32 -9.87 5.63 1.31
C ASN A 32 -8.59 5.66 2.14
N ASP A 33 -7.76 4.62 2.09
CA ASP A 33 -6.52 4.57 2.87
C ASP A 33 -5.48 5.53 2.30
N SER A 34 -4.84 6.28 3.21
CA SER A 34 -3.75 7.19 2.88
C SER A 34 -2.44 6.42 2.77
N ALA A 35 -1.45 6.99 2.08
CA ALA A 35 -0.12 6.40 2.02
C ALA A 35 0.49 6.21 3.43
N ALA A 36 0.22 7.12 4.37
CA ALA A 36 0.64 6.96 5.76
C ALA A 36 -0.03 5.76 6.44
N ASP A 37 -1.33 5.58 6.25
CA ASP A 37 -2.08 4.45 6.80
C ASP A 37 -1.57 3.13 6.23
N ILE A 38 -1.30 3.09 4.92
CA ILE A 38 -0.71 1.93 4.24
C ILE A 38 0.67 1.61 4.80
N ALA A 39 1.57 2.60 4.86
CA ALA A 39 2.92 2.41 5.41
C ALA A 39 2.87 1.91 6.86
N LYS A 40 2.01 2.50 7.69
CA LYS A 40 1.82 2.09 9.08
C LYS A 40 1.29 0.66 9.16
N HIS A 41 0.26 0.33 8.38
CA HIS A 41 -0.33 -1.01 8.37
C HIS A 41 0.69 -2.08 7.96
N VAL A 42 1.54 -1.77 6.98
CA VAL A 42 2.59 -2.67 6.51
C VAL A 42 3.67 -2.83 7.56
N TYR A 43 4.04 -1.75 8.24
CA TYR A 43 4.97 -1.78 9.36
C TYR A 43 4.44 -2.62 10.54
N GLU A 44 3.14 -2.52 10.85
CA GLU A 44 2.50 -3.31 11.91
C GLU A 44 2.27 -4.77 11.51
N ASN A 45 1.93 -5.02 10.23
CA ASN A 45 1.72 -6.36 9.67
C ASN A 45 2.96 -6.85 8.91
N TRP A 46 4.13 -6.44 9.36
CA TRP A 46 5.39 -6.78 8.70
C TRP A 46 5.56 -8.30 8.72
N PRO A 47 5.62 -8.96 7.56
CA PRO A 47 5.75 -10.41 7.53
C PRO A 47 7.11 -10.82 8.08
N MET A 48 7.16 -11.95 8.79
CA MET A 48 8.42 -12.51 9.34
C MET A 48 9.47 -12.74 8.24
N ASP A 49 9.05 -13.08 7.02
CA ASP A 49 9.94 -13.19 5.86
C ASP A 49 10.70 -11.89 5.55
N TRP A 50 10.23 -10.74 6.05
CA TRP A 50 10.83 -9.41 5.87
C TRP A 50 11.51 -8.90 7.14
N GLU A 51 11.50 -9.64 8.26
CA GLU A 51 12.01 -9.20 9.57
C GLU A 51 13.47 -8.68 9.50
N GLU A 52 14.32 -9.30 8.68
CA GLU A 52 15.70 -8.84 8.45
C GLU A 52 15.79 -7.41 7.87
N GLU A 53 14.78 -6.98 7.14
CA GLU A 53 14.65 -5.65 6.52
C GLU A 53 13.71 -4.75 7.32
N GLN A 54 13.33 -5.14 8.54
CA GLN A 54 12.47 -4.33 9.39
C GLN A 54 13.21 -3.02 9.74
N VAL A 55 12.73 -1.93 9.18
CA VAL A 55 13.25 -0.61 9.48
C VAL A 55 12.94 -0.20 10.93
N SER A 56 13.76 0.65 11.54
CA SER A 56 13.53 1.11 12.91
C SER A 56 12.39 2.13 13.04
N SER A 57 11.85 2.64 11.93
CA SER A 57 10.78 3.65 11.97
C SER A 57 9.94 3.69 10.69
N PRO A 58 8.61 3.83 10.79
CA PRO A 58 7.73 3.92 9.62
C PRO A 58 7.98 5.17 8.76
N ASN A 59 8.62 6.22 9.31
CA ASN A 59 8.94 7.45 8.59
C ASN A 59 10.04 7.28 7.54
N ILE A 60 10.83 6.20 7.59
CA ILE A 60 11.83 5.93 6.56
C ILE A 60 11.21 5.30 5.32
N LEU A 61 10.07 4.61 5.49
CA LEU A 61 9.35 3.92 4.44
C LEU A 61 8.83 4.92 3.40
N ARG A 62 9.41 4.90 2.20
CA ARG A 62 8.94 5.72 1.09
C ARG A 62 8.11 4.87 0.14
N LEU A 63 6.82 5.16 0.07
CA LEU A 63 5.91 4.55 -0.88
C LEU A 63 6.08 5.18 -2.26
N ILE A 64 6.32 4.36 -3.27
CA ILE A 64 6.37 4.79 -4.67
C ILE A 64 5.26 4.07 -5.43
N TYR A 65 4.35 4.84 -6.02
CA TYR A 65 3.24 4.35 -6.84
C TYR A 65 3.30 4.98 -8.23
N GLN A 66 3.24 4.16 -9.29
CA GLN A 66 3.40 4.60 -10.69
C GLN A 66 4.66 5.46 -10.92
N GLY A 67 5.76 5.16 -10.22
CA GLY A 67 7.00 5.95 -10.29
C GLY A 67 6.92 7.33 -9.63
N ARG A 68 5.89 7.59 -8.82
CA ARG A 68 5.74 8.82 -8.02
C ARG A 68 5.82 8.49 -6.55
N PHE A 69 6.60 9.28 -5.81
CA PHE A 69 6.59 9.21 -4.36
C PHE A 69 5.21 9.63 -3.84
N LEU A 70 4.55 8.73 -3.14
CA LEU A 70 3.33 9.01 -2.41
C LEU A 70 3.71 9.68 -1.09
N HIS A 71 3.13 10.85 -0.83
CA HIS A 71 3.26 11.50 0.46
C HIS A 71 2.20 10.95 1.42
N GLY A 72 2.52 10.88 2.72
CA GLY A 72 1.64 10.27 3.74
C GLY A 72 0.19 10.79 3.73
N ASN A 73 -0.02 12.03 3.28
CA ASN A 73 -1.31 12.71 3.20
C ASN A 73 -2.10 12.44 1.91
N VAL A 74 -1.57 11.64 0.97
CA VAL A 74 -2.21 11.29 -0.30
C VAL A 74 -2.98 9.98 -0.14
N THR A 75 -4.24 9.95 -0.57
CA THR A 75 -5.08 8.74 -0.61
C THR A 75 -5.00 8.05 -1.96
N LEU A 76 -5.14 6.71 -1.96
CA LEU A 76 -5.18 5.91 -3.19
C LEU A 76 -6.32 6.35 -4.13
N GLY A 77 -7.47 6.72 -3.56
CA GLY A 77 -8.63 7.21 -4.31
C GLY A 77 -8.41 8.59 -4.92
N GLY A 78 -7.58 9.44 -4.31
CA GLY A 78 -7.30 10.80 -4.80
C GLY A 78 -6.41 10.86 -6.04
N GLN A 79 -5.61 9.82 -6.31
CA GLN A 79 -4.71 9.75 -7.46
C GLN A 79 -5.37 9.18 -8.73
N ARG A 80 -6.65 8.77 -8.67
CA ARG A 80 -7.39 8.18 -9.80
C ARG A 80 -7.80 9.24 -10.84
N ASN A 81 -6.86 10.01 -11.36
CA ASN A 81 -7.09 10.81 -12.55
C ASN A 81 -6.82 9.95 -13.79
N ARG A 82 -7.91 9.56 -14.47
CA ARG A 82 -7.99 9.09 -15.87
C ARG A 82 -7.25 7.77 -16.20
N GLU A 83 -8.04 6.69 -16.21
CA GLU A 83 -8.04 5.60 -17.20
C GLU A 83 -6.68 5.16 -17.78
N LYS A 84 -6.07 4.10 -17.23
CA LYS A 84 -5.72 2.88 -17.98
C LYS A 84 -5.77 1.65 -17.06
N THR A 85 -6.71 0.78 -17.39
CA THR A 85 -6.81 -0.61 -16.93
C THR A 85 -5.49 -1.35 -17.22
N GLY A 86 -4.84 -1.89 -16.19
CA GLY A 86 -3.80 -2.92 -16.35
C GLY A 86 -2.39 -2.59 -15.87
N GLU A 87 -2.12 -1.39 -15.33
CA GLU A 87 -0.82 -1.13 -14.70
C GLU A 87 -0.83 -1.68 -13.28
N SER A 88 0.04 -2.67 -13.04
CA SER A 88 0.23 -3.30 -11.73
C SER A 88 0.29 -2.24 -10.63
N ASN A 89 -0.61 -2.34 -9.65
CA ASN A 89 -0.67 -1.46 -8.49
C ASN A 89 0.53 -1.70 -7.56
N CYS A 90 1.74 -1.40 -8.04
CA CYS A 90 2.97 -1.66 -7.33
C CYS A 90 3.29 -0.49 -6.40
N CYS A 91 3.49 -0.81 -5.13
CA CYS A 91 4.01 0.11 -4.13
C CYS A 91 5.42 -0.33 -3.77
N VAL A 92 6.44 0.42 -4.20
CA VAL A 92 7.82 0.15 -3.74
C VAL A 92 8.00 0.83 -2.40
N ILE A 93 8.54 0.10 -1.42
CA ILE A 93 8.91 0.62 -0.11
C ILE A 93 10.45 0.66 -0.04
N LEU A 94 10.99 1.87 -0.06
CA LEU A 94 12.41 2.17 0.17
C LEU A 94 12.66 2.57 1.62
#